data_AF-A0A8C5KUA5-F1
#
_entry.id   AF-A0A8C5KUA5-F1
#
_cell.length_a   1.000
_cell.length_b   1.000
_cell.length_c   1.000
_cell.angle_alpha   90.00
_cell.angle_beta   90.00
_cell.angle_gamma   90.00
#
_symmetry.space_group_name_H-M   'P 1'
#
loop_
_entity.id
_entity.type
_entity.pdbx_description
1 polymer ?
#
loop_
_entity_poly.entity_id
_entity_poly.type
_entity_poly.pdbx_seq_one_letter_code
_entity_poly.pdbx_strand_id
1 'polypeptide(L)'
;MEGPQSSTHVPSVLPLLLLLLLGPASYAVAQRCPQTCICDNSRRHVACRHQNLTEVPNTIPELTQELDLQGNMLKVIPPEAFQDLPYLTHLDLRHCRVELVAEGAFRGLGRLLLLNLASNRLSTLPQEALDGLRSLRRLELEGNMLEELRPGTFGALGALVTLNLAHNALVYLPAMAFQGLLRTRWLRLSHNALSVLAPEALAGLPALRRLSLQHNELQALPGAALSQARGRPGNGEDAAAAPCPHACACVSETRHSSCEGRGLQAVPRGFPNDTQLLDLRRNLFPSVPRAAFPGLGHLVSLHLQHCGIAELEPGALAGLDRLIYLYLSDNQLSGLSAAALEGAPRLGYLYLEHNRFPQVPGTALRALPSLFSLHLQDNAVDHLAPGALAGARALRFLYLSGNRLTQVSPGALGPARELEKLYLDQNQLREVPTQALEGLPALLELQLSGNPLRALQDGAFQPVGRSLQHLFLNSSGLEQISPRAFSGLGPGLQSLHLQKNQLQALPALPSLSQLELIDLSGNPFHCDCQLLPLHRWLTGLNLRVGATCATPPSARGQRVKAAAAVFEPCPGWTARKAKQTPASRPSARRNPIKRRHQ
;
A
#
# COMPACT_ATOMS: atom_id res chain seq x y z
N MET A 1 -33.96 11.84 -75.98
CA MET A 1 -32.59 11.40 -75.63
C MET A 1 -32.29 12.06 -74.29
N GLU A 2 -32.19 11.41 -73.13
CA GLU A 2 -32.13 10.01 -72.68
C GLU A 2 -32.70 9.95 -71.24
N GLY A 3 -33.21 8.78 -70.80
CA GLY A 3 -32.97 8.25 -69.44
C GLY A 3 -33.83 8.71 -68.23
N PRO A 4 -34.52 7.81 -67.48
CA PRO A 4 -35.53 8.15 -66.45
C PRO A 4 -35.19 7.68 -65.01
N GLN A 5 -36.07 8.02 -64.03
CA GLN A 5 -36.55 7.18 -62.88
C GLN A 5 -37.45 8.06 -61.96
N SER A 6 -38.78 7.94 -61.97
CA SER A 6 -39.69 6.99 -61.24
C SER A 6 -39.80 7.23 -59.73
N SER A 7 -40.96 7.26 -59.06
CA SER A 7 -42.37 7.23 -59.50
C SER A 7 -43.29 7.49 -58.28
N THR A 8 -44.18 8.49 -58.45
CA THR A 8 -45.65 8.50 -58.21
C THR A 8 -46.27 8.46 -56.81
N HIS A 9 -46.78 9.65 -56.42
CA HIS A 9 -48.04 9.98 -55.72
C HIS A 9 -49.29 9.23 -56.30
N VAL A 10 -50.52 9.22 -55.75
CA VAL A 10 -51.41 10.26 -55.16
C VAL A 10 -52.62 9.54 -54.44
N PRO A 11 -53.66 10.21 -53.85
CA PRO A 11 -54.27 9.82 -52.56
C PRO A 11 -55.83 9.69 -52.62
N SER A 12 -56.52 9.56 -51.48
CA SER A 12 -57.86 10.15 -51.26
C SER A 12 -58.24 10.17 -49.75
N VAL A 13 -58.27 11.32 -49.06
CA VAL A 13 -59.43 12.19 -48.64
C VAL A 13 -60.61 11.44 -47.95
N LEU A 14 -61.24 11.77 -46.81
CA LEU A 14 -61.62 12.96 -45.97
C LEU A 14 -62.06 12.39 -44.56
N PRO A 15 -62.59 13.13 -43.54
CA PRO A 15 -62.20 14.43 -42.96
C PRO A 15 -62.33 14.59 -41.41
N LEU A 16 -61.67 15.64 -40.90
CA LEU A 16 -62.03 16.62 -39.84
C LEU A 16 -62.97 16.24 -38.65
N LEU A 17 -62.45 16.26 -37.41
CA LEU A 17 -62.86 17.23 -36.36
C LEU A 17 -61.97 17.14 -35.10
N LEU A 18 -61.75 18.30 -34.48
CA LEU A 18 -61.11 18.59 -33.18
C LEU A 18 -59.57 18.74 -33.12
N LEU A 19 -59.11 19.94 -33.51
CA LEU A 19 -57.85 20.53 -33.06
C LEU A 19 -58.13 21.34 -31.79
N LEU A 20 -57.44 21.03 -30.69
CA LEU A 20 -57.11 21.97 -29.61
C LEU A 20 -55.91 21.43 -28.80
N LEU A 21 -54.78 22.13 -28.98
CA LEU A 21 -53.59 22.22 -28.10
C LEU A 21 -52.65 21.00 -27.99
N LEU A 22 -51.70 20.94 -28.93
CA LEU A 22 -50.39 20.31 -28.75
C LEU A 22 -49.54 21.14 -27.76
N GLY A 23 -49.43 20.66 -26.52
CA GLY A 23 -48.24 20.89 -25.69
C GLY A 23 -47.30 19.69 -25.86
N PRO A 24 -45.97 19.86 -25.87
CA PRO A 24 -45.06 18.74 -25.97
C PRO A 24 -45.12 17.94 -24.67
N ALA A 25 -45.75 16.77 -24.71
CA ALA A 25 -45.61 15.78 -23.67
C ALA A 25 -44.15 15.30 -23.66
N SER A 26 -43.50 15.53 -22.53
CA SER A 26 -42.12 15.18 -22.22
C SER A 26 -41.75 13.77 -22.71
N TYR A 27 -40.71 13.70 -23.54
CA TYR A 27 -40.00 12.45 -23.79
C TYR A 27 -39.34 11.99 -22.50
N ALA A 28 -40.01 11.13 -21.74
CA ALA A 28 -39.36 10.35 -20.70
C ALA A 28 -38.58 9.22 -21.40
N VAL A 29 -37.27 9.42 -21.58
CA VAL A 29 -36.36 8.31 -21.89
C VAL A 29 -36.38 7.38 -20.68
N ALA A 30 -37.00 6.20 -20.82
CA ALA A 30 -36.89 5.15 -19.81
C ALA A 30 -35.42 4.71 -19.72
N GLN A 31 -34.66 5.28 -18.78
CA GLN A 31 -33.28 4.89 -18.53
C GLN A 31 -33.24 3.41 -18.14
N ARG A 32 -32.60 2.60 -19.00
CA ARG A 32 -32.48 1.15 -18.81
C ARG A 32 -31.33 0.87 -17.85
N CYS A 33 -31.57 0.00 -16.88
CA CYS A 33 -30.54 -0.50 -15.97
C CYS A 33 -29.35 -1.10 -16.75
N PRO A 34 -28.09 -0.86 -16.33
CA PRO A 34 -26.93 -1.51 -16.95
C PRO A 34 -27.05 -3.03 -16.85
N GLN A 35 -26.71 -3.77 -17.91
CA GLN A 35 -26.88 -5.23 -17.96
C GLN A 35 -26.10 -5.99 -16.88
N THR A 36 -25.00 -5.41 -16.42
CA THR A 36 -24.15 -5.97 -15.35
C THR A 36 -24.63 -5.62 -13.95
N CYS A 37 -25.68 -4.79 -13.82
CA CYS A 37 -26.15 -4.27 -12.54
C CYS A 37 -27.57 -4.72 -12.24
N ILE A 38 -27.92 -4.69 -10.95
CA ILE A 38 -29.26 -4.92 -10.45
C ILE A 38 -29.82 -3.58 -9.99
N CYS A 39 -30.89 -3.10 -10.64
CA CYS A 39 -31.54 -1.85 -10.30
C CYS A 39 -32.88 -2.10 -9.61
N ASP A 40 -33.04 -1.57 -8.40
CA ASP A 40 -34.30 -1.48 -7.68
C ASP A 40 -34.81 -0.04 -7.77
N ASN A 41 -35.70 0.22 -8.74
CA ASN A 41 -36.26 1.55 -8.97
C ASN A 41 -37.14 2.03 -7.80
N SER A 42 -37.76 1.11 -7.05
CA SER A 42 -38.61 1.43 -5.90
C SER A 42 -37.79 1.94 -4.73
N ARG A 43 -36.59 1.36 -4.53
CA ARG A 43 -35.63 1.79 -3.49
C ARG A 43 -34.56 2.76 -3.99
N ARG A 44 -34.57 3.09 -5.28
CA ARG A 44 -33.56 3.93 -5.95
C ARG A 44 -32.13 3.43 -5.67
N HIS A 45 -31.97 2.12 -5.67
CA HIS A 45 -30.72 1.43 -5.33
C HIS A 45 -30.22 0.65 -6.54
N VAL A 46 -28.94 0.83 -6.87
CA VAL A 46 -28.27 0.16 -7.99
C VAL A 46 -27.05 -0.59 -7.46
N ALA A 47 -27.00 -1.90 -7.69
CA ALA A 47 -25.89 -2.74 -7.28
C ALA A 47 -25.17 -3.36 -8.47
N CYS A 48 -23.87 -3.09 -8.59
CA CYS A 48 -22.96 -3.60 -9.63
C CYS A 48 -21.75 -4.30 -8.98
N ARG A 49 -22.01 -5.20 -8.02
CA ARG A 49 -20.95 -5.81 -7.20
C ARG A 49 -20.20 -6.92 -7.95
N HIS A 50 -18.87 -6.93 -7.83
CA HIS A 50 -18.00 -8.01 -8.34
C HIS A 50 -18.20 -8.34 -9.83
N GLN A 51 -18.41 -7.32 -10.65
CA GLN A 51 -18.67 -7.45 -12.09
C GLN A 51 -17.42 -7.20 -12.95
N ASN A 52 -16.25 -7.08 -12.32
CA ASN A 52 -14.98 -6.74 -12.98
C ASN A 52 -15.05 -5.45 -13.81
N LEU A 53 -15.87 -4.48 -13.41
CA LEU A 53 -15.98 -3.21 -14.11
C LEU A 53 -14.66 -2.45 -14.04
N THR A 54 -14.23 -1.89 -15.16
CA THR A 54 -13.03 -1.03 -15.26
C THR A 54 -13.39 0.46 -15.24
N GLU A 55 -14.66 0.79 -15.42
CA GLU A 55 -15.19 2.16 -15.40
C GLU A 55 -16.60 2.19 -14.78
N VAL A 56 -17.06 3.38 -14.39
CA VAL A 56 -18.42 3.58 -13.89
C VAL A 56 -19.40 3.53 -15.07
N PRO A 57 -20.43 2.66 -15.06
CA PRO A 57 -21.38 2.58 -16.17
C PRO A 57 -22.16 3.89 -16.38
N ASN A 58 -22.17 4.40 -17.61
CA ASN A 58 -22.90 5.61 -18.01
C ASN A 58 -24.43 5.44 -18.19
N THR A 59 -24.95 4.23 -17.93
CA THR A 59 -26.38 3.88 -18.07
C THR A 59 -27.09 3.73 -16.72
N ILE A 60 -26.44 4.13 -15.63
CA ILE A 60 -27.07 4.12 -14.30
C ILE A 60 -28.24 5.12 -14.28
N PRO A 61 -29.43 4.75 -13.78
CA PRO A 61 -30.56 5.66 -13.69
C PRO A 61 -30.24 6.93 -12.87
N GLU A 62 -30.58 8.11 -13.38
CA GLU A 62 -30.32 9.43 -12.80
C GLU A 62 -30.92 9.59 -11.39
N LEU A 63 -32.09 8.97 -11.16
CA LEU A 63 -32.79 9.02 -9.88
C LEU A 63 -32.18 8.11 -8.79
N THR A 64 -31.04 7.46 -9.06
CA THR A 64 -30.35 6.59 -8.11
C THR A 64 -29.90 7.36 -6.87
N GLN A 65 -30.20 6.82 -5.70
CA GLN A 65 -29.81 7.35 -4.40
C GLN A 65 -28.73 6.53 -3.72
N GLU A 66 -28.68 5.22 -3.99
CA GLU A 66 -27.66 4.33 -3.44
C GLU A 66 -26.99 3.56 -4.58
N LEU A 67 -25.68 3.70 -4.71
CA LEU A 67 -24.88 3.04 -5.74
C LEU A 67 -23.79 2.19 -5.10
N ASP A 68 -23.81 0.90 -5.39
CA ASP A 68 -22.84 -0.06 -4.89
C ASP A 68 -22.01 -0.63 -6.04
N LEU A 69 -20.75 -0.22 -6.10
CA LEU A 69 -19.74 -0.64 -7.08
C LEU A 69 -18.68 -1.55 -6.46
N GLN A 70 -18.93 -2.12 -5.27
CA GLN A 70 -17.92 -2.89 -4.53
C GLN A 70 -17.27 -4.01 -5.36
N GLY A 71 -15.96 -4.15 -5.21
CA GLY A 71 -15.22 -5.32 -5.69
C GLY A 71 -14.99 -5.35 -7.20
N ASN A 72 -15.00 -4.18 -7.84
CA ASN A 72 -14.67 -4.00 -9.27
C ASN A 72 -13.17 -3.69 -9.46
N MET A 73 -12.76 -3.29 -10.67
CA MET A 73 -11.36 -3.07 -11.06
C MET A 73 -11.14 -1.68 -11.67
N LEU A 74 -11.67 -0.64 -11.02
CA LEU A 74 -11.74 0.71 -11.58
C LEU A 74 -10.36 1.36 -11.77
N LYS A 75 -9.39 1.10 -10.88
CA LYS A 75 -8.05 1.71 -10.84
C LYS A 75 -8.00 3.23 -10.70
N VAL A 76 -8.79 3.99 -11.47
CA VAL A 76 -8.84 5.44 -11.46
C VAL A 76 -10.29 5.89 -11.37
N ILE A 77 -10.57 6.90 -10.55
CA ILE A 77 -11.84 7.63 -10.59
C ILE A 77 -11.57 8.96 -11.31
N PRO A 78 -12.04 9.12 -12.56
CA PRO A 78 -11.78 10.32 -13.36
C PRO A 78 -12.55 11.54 -12.81
N PRO A 79 -12.23 12.77 -13.25
CA PRO A 79 -13.01 13.96 -12.93
C PRO A 79 -14.48 13.77 -13.33
N GLU A 80 -15.40 14.26 -12.49
CA GLU A 80 -16.84 14.29 -12.81
C GLU A 80 -17.47 12.91 -13.10
N ALA A 81 -16.87 11.81 -12.62
CA ALA A 81 -17.29 10.43 -12.94
C ALA A 81 -18.75 10.09 -12.57
N PHE A 82 -19.38 10.90 -11.71
CA PHE A 82 -20.74 10.72 -11.20
C PHE A 82 -21.63 11.96 -11.45
N GLN A 83 -21.28 12.83 -12.39
CA GLN A 83 -22.00 14.07 -12.67
C GLN A 83 -23.49 13.83 -13.02
N ASP A 84 -23.78 12.73 -13.71
CA ASP A 84 -25.14 12.34 -14.11
C ASP A 84 -25.98 11.72 -12.96
N LEU A 85 -25.44 11.65 -11.74
CA LEU A 85 -26.12 11.07 -10.57
C LEU A 85 -26.30 12.11 -9.43
N PRO A 86 -26.99 13.24 -9.67
CA PRO A 86 -27.07 14.35 -8.72
C PRO A 86 -27.88 14.01 -7.45
N TYR A 87 -28.66 12.93 -7.48
CA TYR A 87 -29.49 12.48 -6.36
C TYR A 87 -28.80 11.49 -5.42
N LEU A 88 -27.53 11.13 -5.68
CA LEU A 88 -26.83 10.11 -4.92
C LEU A 88 -26.61 10.53 -3.45
N THR A 89 -26.89 9.59 -2.55
CA THR A 89 -26.76 9.75 -1.10
C THR A 89 -25.76 8.76 -0.50
N HIS A 90 -25.60 7.57 -1.10
CA HIS A 90 -24.65 6.55 -0.66
C HIS A 90 -23.87 6.02 -1.87
N LEU A 91 -22.54 6.04 -1.77
CA LEU A 91 -21.64 5.52 -2.79
C LEU A 91 -20.65 4.56 -2.16
N ASP A 92 -20.67 3.30 -2.63
CA ASP A 92 -19.75 2.27 -2.19
C ASP A 92 -18.78 1.86 -3.30
N LEU A 93 -17.49 2.13 -3.06
CA LEU A 93 -16.37 1.87 -3.96
C LEU A 93 -15.30 1.00 -3.27
N ARG A 94 -15.68 0.22 -2.26
CA ARG A 94 -14.71 -0.59 -1.52
C ARG A 94 -14.14 -1.72 -2.39
N HIS A 95 -12.88 -2.08 -2.15
CA HIS A 95 -12.20 -3.16 -2.89
C HIS A 95 -12.21 -3.00 -4.43
N CYS A 96 -12.19 -1.76 -4.93
CA CYS A 96 -12.21 -1.47 -6.37
C CYS A 96 -10.81 -1.34 -7.01
N ARG A 97 -9.75 -1.57 -6.21
CA ARG A 97 -8.34 -1.38 -6.59
C ARG A 97 -8.03 0.04 -7.08
N VAL A 98 -8.73 1.04 -6.55
CA VAL A 98 -8.50 2.44 -6.92
C VAL A 98 -7.11 2.86 -6.43
N GLU A 99 -6.27 3.28 -7.35
CA GLU A 99 -4.91 3.80 -7.13
C GLU A 99 -4.91 5.33 -7.17
N LEU A 100 -5.81 5.95 -7.96
CA LEU A 100 -5.92 7.41 -8.11
C LEU A 100 -7.38 7.89 -8.08
N VAL A 101 -7.64 8.93 -7.30
CA VAL A 101 -8.86 9.76 -7.38
C VAL A 101 -8.44 11.10 -7.97
N ALA A 102 -8.93 11.41 -9.18
CA ALA A 102 -8.60 12.66 -9.84
C ALA A 102 -9.24 13.87 -9.13
N GLU A 103 -8.69 15.06 -9.37
CA GLU A 103 -9.28 16.32 -8.89
C GLU A 103 -10.71 16.48 -9.43
N GLY A 104 -11.64 16.84 -8.55
CA GLY A 104 -13.04 16.99 -8.91
C GLY A 104 -13.78 15.69 -9.27
N ALA A 105 -13.23 14.51 -8.95
CA ALA A 105 -13.85 13.21 -9.22
C ALA A 105 -15.32 13.10 -8.73
N PHE A 106 -15.64 13.76 -7.63
CA PHE A 106 -16.97 13.73 -7.01
C PHE A 106 -17.75 15.05 -7.15
N ARG A 107 -17.35 15.93 -8.08
CA ARG A 107 -18.11 17.16 -8.37
C ARG A 107 -19.54 16.81 -8.78
N GLY A 108 -20.49 17.62 -8.30
CA GLY A 108 -21.93 17.39 -8.51
C GLY A 108 -22.61 16.55 -7.44
N LEU A 109 -21.87 15.80 -6.62
CA LEU A 109 -22.43 14.93 -5.57
C LEU A 109 -22.78 15.68 -4.26
N GLY A 110 -23.46 16.82 -4.37
CA GLY A 110 -23.80 17.70 -3.24
C GLY A 110 -24.74 17.08 -2.19
N ARG A 111 -25.43 15.98 -2.53
CA ARG A 111 -26.37 15.26 -1.64
C ARG A 111 -25.76 14.02 -0.98
N LEU A 112 -24.52 13.67 -1.33
CA LEU A 112 -23.88 12.45 -0.83
C LEU A 112 -23.71 12.54 0.69
N LEU A 113 -24.12 11.50 1.40
CA LEU A 113 -24.04 11.37 2.85
C LEU A 113 -22.94 10.39 3.26
N LEU A 114 -22.72 9.34 2.47
CA LEU A 114 -21.70 8.32 2.71
C LEU A 114 -20.88 8.05 1.44
N LEU A 115 -19.56 8.14 1.60
CA LEU A 115 -18.59 7.73 0.60
C LEU A 115 -17.68 6.66 1.20
N ASN A 116 -17.68 5.48 0.59
CA ASN A 116 -16.84 4.38 1.02
C ASN A 116 -15.76 4.06 -0.01
N LEU A 117 -14.52 4.45 0.30
CA LEU A 117 -13.31 4.18 -0.48
C LEU A 117 -12.38 3.19 0.24
N ALA A 118 -12.90 2.43 1.19
CA ALA A 118 -12.09 1.52 2.00
C ALA A 118 -11.48 0.37 1.17
N SER A 119 -10.32 -0.13 1.61
CA SER A 119 -9.62 -1.28 1.03
C SER A 119 -9.31 -1.10 -0.46
N ASN A 120 -8.85 0.09 -0.82
CA ASN A 120 -8.31 0.42 -2.14
C ASN A 120 -6.77 0.52 -2.05
N ARG A 121 -6.14 1.20 -3.02
CA ARG A 121 -4.67 1.33 -3.15
C ARG A 121 -4.24 2.78 -3.24
N LEU A 122 -4.99 3.67 -2.59
CA LEU A 122 -4.69 5.11 -2.63
C LEU A 122 -3.40 5.37 -1.85
N SER A 123 -2.37 5.90 -2.51
CA SER A 123 -1.14 6.38 -1.86
C SER A 123 -1.23 7.86 -1.49
N THR A 124 -2.03 8.63 -2.25
CA THR A 124 -2.23 10.07 -2.03
C THR A 124 -3.70 10.46 -2.26
N LEU A 125 -4.11 11.59 -1.69
CA LEU A 125 -5.38 12.26 -1.97
C LEU A 125 -5.11 13.73 -2.35
N PRO A 126 -5.31 14.12 -3.61
CA PRO A 126 -5.20 15.51 -4.05
C PRO A 126 -6.15 16.44 -3.27
N GLN A 127 -5.81 17.72 -3.17
CA GLN A 127 -6.56 18.70 -2.37
C GLN A 127 -8.03 18.82 -2.82
N GLU A 128 -8.29 18.81 -4.13
CA GLU A 128 -9.63 18.97 -4.72
C GLU A 128 -10.31 17.62 -5.07
N ALA A 129 -9.74 16.49 -4.65
CA ALA A 129 -10.29 15.17 -4.97
C ALA A 129 -11.70 14.97 -4.38
N LEU A 130 -12.00 15.62 -3.25
CA LEU A 130 -13.26 15.48 -2.50
C LEU A 130 -14.19 16.68 -2.66
N ASP A 131 -13.93 17.56 -3.63
CA ASP A 131 -14.75 18.72 -3.90
C ASP A 131 -16.17 18.35 -4.35
N GLY A 132 -17.13 19.18 -3.96
CA GLY A 132 -18.55 18.98 -4.25
C GLY A 132 -19.31 18.18 -3.18
N LEU A 133 -18.61 17.52 -2.25
CA LEU A 133 -19.18 16.65 -1.20
C LEU A 133 -19.72 17.42 0.03
N ARG A 134 -20.50 18.49 -0.19
CA ARG A 134 -20.92 19.44 0.85
C ARG A 134 -21.81 18.85 1.96
N SER A 135 -22.53 17.76 1.66
CA SER A 135 -23.44 17.10 2.61
C SER A 135 -22.85 15.85 3.26
N LEU A 136 -21.59 15.50 2.94
CA LEU A 136 -21.00 14.24 3.34
C LEU A 136 -20.93 14.13 4.86
N ARG A 137 -21.43 13.02 5.41
CA ARG A 137 -21.44 12.73 6.85
C ARG A 137 -20.44 11.66 7.23
N ARG A 138 -20.16 10.72 6.33
CA ARG A 138 -19.25 9.60 6.60
C ARG A 138 -18.31 9.38 5.42
N LEU A 139 -17.02 9.35 5.73
CA LEU A 139 -15.96 9.06 4.77
C LEU A 139 -15.11 7.90 5.30
N GLU A 140 -15.08 6.82 4.54
CA GLU A 140 -14.27 5.64 4.82
C GLU A 140 -13.08 5.58 3.86
N LEU A 141 -11.87 5.73 4.40
CA LEU A 141 -10.59 5.61 3.69
C LEU A 141 -9.71 4.51 4.31
N GLU A 142 -10.29 3.66 5.15
CA GLU A 142 -9.58 2.58 5.84
C GLU A 142 -8.95 1.58 4.85
N GLY A 143 -7.76 1.06 5.16
CA GLY A 143 -7.14 0.00 4.35
C GLY A 143 -6.63 0.50 3.01
N ASN A 144 -6.13 1.75 2.97
CA ASN A 144 -5.41 2.30 1.83
C ASN A 144 -3.91 2.40 2.16
N MET A 145 -3.13 3.08 1.31
CA MET A 145 -1.68 3.24 1.46
C MET A 145 -1.31 4.72 1.67
N LEU A 146 -2.17 5.51 2.32
CA LEU A 146 -1.94 6.95 2.50
C LEU A 146 -0.75 7.18 3.44
N GLU A 147 0.27 7.89 2.96
CA GLU A 147 1.50 8.19 3.72
C GLU A 147 1.47 9.58 4.40
N GLU A 148 0.84 10.56 3.75
CA GLU A 148 0.68 11.92 4.25
C GLU A 148 -0.74 12.47 4.03
N LEU A 149 -1.11 13.46 4.85
CA LEU A 149 -2.32 14.26 4.65
C LEU A 149 -1.90 15.67 4.23
N ARG A 150 -2.30 16.09 3.02
CA ARG A 150 -2.05 17.45 2.57
C ARG A 150 -2.99 18.43 3.29
N PRO A 151 -2.49 19.61 3.72
CA PRO A 151 -3.36 20.66 4.27
C PRO A 151 -4.49 21.01 3.29
N GLY A 152 -5.71 21.16 3.80
CA GLY A 152 -6.86 21.55 3.00
C GLY A 152 -7.58 20.43 2.24
N THR A 153 -7.07 19.19 2.19
CA THR A 153 -7.74 18.05 1.52
C THR A 153 -9.18 17.81 2.00
N PHE A 154 -9.49 18.16 3.26
CA PHE A 154 -10.83 18.00 3.84
C PHE A 154 -11.62 19.31 3.97
N GLY A 155 -11.12 20.40 3.38
CA GLY A 155 -11.66 21.75 3.58
C GLY A 155 -13.13 21.89 3.20
N ALA A 156 -13.58 21.18 2.18
CA ALA A 156 -14.96 21.22 1.69
C ALA A 156 -15.96 20.38 2.53
N LEU A 157 -15.47 19.57 3.47
CA LEU A 157 -16.27 18.54 4.16
C LEU A 157 -16.85 19.01 5.52
N GLY A 158 -17.42 20.22 5.55
CA GLY A 158 -17.95 20.84 6.78
C GLY A 158 -19.10 20.08 7.46
N ALA A 159 -19.78 19.18 6.74
CA ALA A 159 -20.85 18.34 7.26
C ALA A 159 -20.37 16.99 7.84
N LEU A 160 -19.08 16.65 7.69
CA LEU A 160 -18.55 15.33 8.02
C LEU A 160 -18.66 15.07 9.53
N VAL A 161 -19.10 13.86 9.88
CA VAL A 161 -19.28 13.41 11.27
C VAL A 161 -18.29 12.32 11.61
N THR A 162 -17.97 11.44 10.66
CA THR A 162 -17.07 10.31 10.86
C THR A 162 -16.06 10.24 9.73
N LEU A 163 -14.78 10.25 10.11
CA LEU A 163 -13.64 10.05 9.22
C LEU A 163 -12.86 8.83 9.69
N ASN A 164 -12.74 7.84 8.82
CA ASN A 164 -11.95 6.64 9.08
C ASN A 164 -10.71 6.60 8.18
N LEU A 165 -9.55 6.78 8.79
CA LEU A 165 -8.21 6.69 8.18
C LEU A 165 -7.42 5.53 8.79
N ALA A 166 -8.08 4.58 9.46
CA ALA A 166 -7.39 3.42 10.05
C ALA A 166 -6.72 2.56 8.98
N HIS A 167 -5.73 1.74 9.35
CA HIS A 167 -5.05 0.84 8.41
C HIS A 167 -4.53 1.58 7.16
N ASN A 168 -3.76 2.64 7.40
CA ASN A 168 -3.04 3.38 6.36
C ASN A 168 -1.53 3.41 6.75
N ALA A 169 -0.74 4.21 6.04
CA ALA A 169 0.71 4.34 6.26
C ALA A 169 1.09 5.72 6.82
N LEU A 170 0.16 6.42 7.50
CA LEU A 170 0.41 7.79 7.98
C LEU A 170 1.51 7.80 9.05
N VAL A 171 2.49 8.67 8.87
CA VAL A 171 3.67 8.73 9.76
C VAL A 171 3.67 9.97 10.67
N TYR A 172 3.10 11.08 10.18
CA TYR A 172 3.02 12.35 10.90
C TYR A 172 1.67 13.03 10.60
N LEU A 173 1.15 13.77 11.58
CA LEU A 173 0.01 14.67 11.36
C LEU A 173 0.46 16.12 11.45
N PRO A 174 0.40 16.88 10.34
CA PRO A 174 0.67 18.32 10.38
C PRO A 174 -0.40 19.02 11.21
N ALA A 175 -0.05 20.21 11.69
CA ALA A 175 -1.03 21.08 12.30
C ALA A 175 -2.16 21.40 11.31
N MET A 176 -3.38 21.54 11.81
CA MET A 176 -4.55 21.81 10.98
C MET A 176 -4.79 20.77 9.87
N ALA A 177 -4.23 19.55 9.98
CA ALA A 177 -4.42 18.45 9.02
C ALA A 177 -5.90 18.18 8.68
N PHE A 178 -6.79 18.50 9.62
CA PHE A 178 -8.24 18.28 9.53
C PHE A 178 -9.04 19.60 9.42
N GLN A 179 -8.42 20.67 8.93
CA GLN A 179 -9.11 21.95 8.73
C GLN A 179 -10.36 21.79 7.85
N GLY A 180 -11.44 22.45 8.26
CA GLY A 180 -12.75 22.37 7.60
C GLY A 180 -13.68 21.29 8.19
N LEU A 181 -13.17 20.36 9.01
CA LEU A 181 -13.97 19.27 9.61
C LEU A 181 -14.75 19.70 10.87
N LEU A 182 -15.58 20.74 10.73
CA LEU A 182 -16.27 21.44 11.82
C LEU A 182 -17.24 20.55 12.62
N ARG A 183 -17.72 19.45 12.05
CA ARG A 183 -18.73 18.57 12.65
C ARG A 183 -18.22 17.17 12.98
N THR A 184 -16.94 16.88 12.72
CA THR A 184 -16.40 15.53 12.89
C THR A 184 -16.36 15.18 14.37
N ARG A 185 -17.07 14.10 14.73
CA ARG A 185 -17.18 13.60 16.12
C ARG A 185 -16.30 12.39 16.34
N TRP A 186 -16.00 11.64 15.29
CA TRP A 186 -15.20 10.43 15.38
C TRP A 186 -14.12 10.43 14.31
N LEU A 187 -12.88 10.45 14.76
CA LEU A 187 -11.69 10.28 13.94
C LEU A 187 -11.01 8.96 14.31
N ARG A 188 -10.78 8.11 13.30
CA ARG A 188 -10.06 6.85 13.45
C ARG A 188 -8.73 6.92 12.71
N LEU A 189 -7.63 6.79 13.44
CA LEU A 189 -6.25 6.81 12.95
C LEU A 189 -5.48 5.57 13.43
N SER A 190 -6.17 4.55 13.95
CA SER A 190 -5.53 3.33 14.43
C SER A 190 -4.86 2.54 13.32
N HIS A 191 -3.83 1.75 13.64
CA HIS A 191 -3.09 0.96 12.66
C HIS A 191 -2.50 1.86 11.55
N ASN A 192 -1.77 2.89 11.98
CA ASN A 192 -0.91 3.71 11.13
C ASN A 192 0.52 3.65 11.71
N ALA A 193 1.44 4.45 11.19
CA ALA A 193 2.82 4.56 11.67
C ALA A 193 3.06 5.92 12.37
N LEU A 194 2.03 6.53 12.97
CA LEU A 194 2.15 7.87 13.52
C LEU A 194 3.14 7.89 14.68
N SER A 195 4.20 8.68 14.57
CA SER A 195 5.21 8.85 15.63
C SER A 195 5.08 10.18 16.36
N VAL A 196 4.63 11.22 15.65
CA VAL A 196 4.51 12.60 16.12
C VAL A 196 3.21 13.21 15.60
N LEU A 197 2.50 13.92 16.49
CA LEU A 197 1.38 14.79 16.15
C LEU A 197 1.81 16.23 16.42
N ALA A 198 1.63 17.13 15.45
CA ALA A 198 1.82 18.55 15.68
C ALA A 198 0.90 19.05 16.82
N PRO A 199 1.27 20.09 17.58
CA PRO A 199 0.47 20.62 18.68
C PRO A 199 -0.98 21.01 18.29
N GLU A 200 -1.22 21.47 17.05
CA GLU A 200 -2.54 21.86 16.52
C GLU A 200 -3.04 20.85 15.47
N ALA A 201 -2.49 19.64 15.42
CA ALA A 201 -2.88 18.63 14.43
C ALA A 201 -4.39 18.33 14.44
N LEU A 202 -5.01 18.47 15.61
CA LEU A 202 -6.44 18.22 15.84
C LEU A 202 -7.27 19.50 15.99
N ALA A 203 -6.68 20.69 15.87
CA ALA A 203 -7.38 21.96 16.11
C ALA A 203 -8.53 22.22 15.11
N GLY A 204 -8.47 21.63 13.91
CA GLY A 204 -9.55 21.65 12.91
C GLY A 204 -10.80 20.85 13.27
N LEU A 205 -10.84 20.18 14.44
CA LEU A 205 -11.89 19.25 14.86
C LEU A 205 -12.61 19.71 16.15
N PRO A 206 -13.31 20.86 16.15
CA PRO A 206 -13.93 21.41 17.36
C PRO A 206 -15.04 20.54 17.97
N ALA A 207 -15.61 19.61 17.18
CA ALA A 207 -16.68 18.71 17.61
C ALA A 207 -16.21 17.30 17.99
N LEU A 208 -14.89 17.06 18.05
CA LEU A 208 -14.33 15.72 18.24
C LEU A 208 -14.73 15.14 19.60
N ARG A 209 -15.26 13.91 19.59
CA ARG A 209 -15.66 13.17 20.80
C ARG A 209 -14.92 11.87 20.98
N ARG A 210 -14.54 11.23 19.86
CA ARG A 210 -13.84 9.94 19.84
C ARG A 210 -12.64 10.03 18.92
N LEU A 211 -11.48 9.69 19.46
CA LEU A 211 -10.22 9.60 18.75
C LEU A 211 -9.62 8.22 18.99
N SER A 212 -9.16 7.58 17.93
CA SER A 212 -8.54 6.26 17.98
C SER A 212 -7.14 6.36 17.39
N LEU A 213 -6.14 6.09 18.23
CA LEU A 213 -4.69 6.17 17.92
C LEU A 213 -3.95 4.86 18.23
N GLN A 214 -4.66 3.80 18.63
CA GLN A 214 -4.04 2.52 18.96
C GLN A 214 -3.30 1.92 17.76
N HIS A 215 -2.24 1.15 18.03
CA HIS A 215 -1.38 0.58 16.99
C HIS A 215 -0.80 1.68 16.08
N ASN A 216 -0.12 2.63 16.69
CA ASN A 216 0.75 3.63 16.09
C ASN A 216 2.10 3.62 16.82
N GLU A 217 3.06 4.41 16.37
CA GLU A 217 4.43 4.46 16.91
C GLU A 217 4.69 5.68 17.80
N LEU A 218 3.64 6.17 18.46
CA LEU A 218 3.73 7.36 19.31
C LEU A 218 4.62 7.11 20.52
N GLN A 219 5.76 7.80 20.57
CA GLN A 219 6.70 7.71 21.70
C GLN A 219 6.13 8.35 22.98
N ALA A 220 5.20 9.29 22.84
CA ALA A 220 4.47 9.91 23.94
C ALA A 220 3.07 10.32 23.49
N LEU A 221 2.12 10.35 24.43
CA LEU A 221 0.80 10.92 24.17
C LEU A 221 0.92 12.45 23.98
N PRO A 222 0.44 13.01 22.86
CA PRO A 222 0.64 14.42 22.54
C PRO A 222 -0.32 15.28 23.37
N GLY A 223 0.09 15.61 24.60
CA GLY A 223 -0.73 16.33 25.56
C GLY A 223 -1.29 17.67 25.03
N ALA A 224 -0.49 18.40 24.24
CA ALA A 224 -0.91 19.66 23.61
C ALA A 224 -1.97 19.46 22.50
N ALA A 225 -1.79 18.47 21.62
CA ALA A 225 -2.77 18.16 20.57
C ALA A 225 -4.08 17.62 21.12
N LEU A 226 -4.04 16.90 22.25
CA LEU A 226 -5.21 16.34 22.90
C LEU A 226 -5.93 17.33 23.83
N SER A 227 -5.22 18.27 24.45
CA SER A 227 -5.83 19.31 25.30
C SER A 227 -6.67 20.30 24.49
N GLN A 228 -6.24 20.63 23.27
CA GLN A 228 -6.96 21.52 22.36
C GLN A 228 -8.23 20.89 21.76
N ALA A 229 -8.34 19.55 21.73
CA ALA A 229 -9.54 18.85 21.28
C ALA A 229 -10.75 19.03 22.24
N ARG A 230 -10.58 19.72 23.38
CA ARG A 230 -11.62 19.90 24.42
C ARG A 230 -12.05 21.34 24.73
N GLY A 231 -11.57 22.38 24.04
CA GLY A 231 -12.20 23.71 24.21
C GLY A 231 -11.44 24.93 23.72
N ARG A 232 -12.21 25.76 22.98
CA ARG A 232 -12.06 27.17 22.53
C ARG A 232 -10.77 27.59 21.79
N PRO A 233 -10.91 28.41 20.73
CA PRO A 233 -9.77 29.02 20.06
C PRO A 233 -9.13 30.04 21.00
N GLY A 234 -7.82 29.92 21.20
CA GLY A 234 -7.02 30.94 21.86
C GLY A 234 -6.94 32.17 20.96
N ASN A 235 -7.26 33.32 21.51
CA ASN A 235 -7.12 34.62 20.86
C ASN A 235 -5.64 34.85 20.53
N GLY A 236 -5.41 35.37 19.32
CA GLY A 236 -4.09 35.83 18.89
C GLY A 236 -3.59 36.94 19.81
N GLU A 237 -2.37 36.77 20.29
CA GLU A 237 -1.55 37.87 20.78
C GLU A 237 -0.31 37.92 19.89
N ASP A 238 -0.10 39.09 19.31
CA ASP A 238 0.99 39.45 18.41
C ASP A 238 2.36 39.15 19.06
N ALA A 239 2.97 38.03 18.66
CA ALA A 239 4.39 37.81 18.87
C ALA A 239 5.14 38.46 17.70
N ALA A 240 5.93 39.49 18.03
CA ALA A 240 6.80 40.26 17.14
C ALA A 240 7.41 39.40 16.02
N ALA A 241 7.23 39.85 14.77
CA ALA A 241 7.64 39.17 13.55
C ALA A 241 9.00 38.48 13.67
N ALA A 242 8.96 37.15 13.88
CA ALA A 242 10.11 36.28 13.76
C ALA A 242 10.68 36.38 12.34
N PRO A 243 12.00 36.20 12.15
CA PRO A 243 12.57 36.17 10.81
C PRO A 243 11.91 34.98 10.09
N CYS A 244 11.18 35.28 9.03
CA CYS A 244 10.72 34.32 8.05
C CYS A 244 11.28 34.77 6.70
N PRO A 245 11.88 33.90 5.88
CA PRO A 245 12.41 34.31 4.60
C PRO A 245 11.30 34.81 3.69
N HIS A 246 11.52 35.91 2.95
CA HIS A 246 10.49 36.55 2.11
C HIS A 246 9.84 35.62 1.08
N ALA A 247 10.55 34.59 0.61
CA ALA A 247 10.03 33.63 -0.36
C ALA A 247 9.20 32.49 0.27
N CYS A 248 9.10 32.45 1.61
CA CYS A 248 8.57 31.34 2.38
C CYS A 248 7.36 31.76 3.21
N ALA A 249 6.54 30.79 3.57
CA ALA A 249 5.47 30.93 4.54
C ALA A 249 5.88 30.21 5.84
N CYS A 250 6.01 30.96 6.93
CA CYS A 250 6.30 30.41 8.25
C CYS A 250 5.08 30.62 9.14
N VAL A 251 4.55 29.53 9.70
CA VAL A 251 3.32 29.55 10.49
C VAL A 251 3.69 29.13 11.91
N SER A 252 3.84 30.11 12.79
CA SER A 252 4.35 29.97 14.16
C SER A 252 3.51 29.02 15.01
N GLU A 253 2.18 29.02 14.87
CA GLU A 253 1.30 28.12 15.62
C GLU A 253 1.68 26.67 15.33
N THR A 254 1.81 26.37 14.05
CA THR A 254 2.05 25.01 13.54
C THR A 254 3.52 24.59 13.56
N ARG A 255 4.44 25.54 13.80
CA ARG A 255 5.89 25.38 13.66
C ARG A 255 6.30 24.81 12.30
N HIS A 256 5.53 25.15 11.26
CA HIS A 256 5.75 24.73 9.90
C HIS A 256 6.25 25.92 9.09
N SER A 257 7.40 25.73 8.43
CA SER A 257 7.93 26.64 7.44
C SER A 257 7.94 25.97 6.07
N SER A 258 7.34 26.59 5.05
CA SER A 258 7.29 26.05 3.69
C SER A 258 7.74 27.07 2.64
N CYS A 259 8.55 26.59 1.71
CA CYS A 259 9.00 27.31 0.52
C CYS A 259 8.84 26.42 -0.73
N GLU A 260 7.84 25.54 -0.75
CA GLU A 260 7.62 24.60 -1.86
C GLU A 260 7.46 25.33 -3.20
N GLY A 261 8.10 24.82 -4.25
CA GLY A 261 7.81 25.23 -5.62
C GLY A 261 8.22 26.66 -5.97
N ARG A 262 9.13 27.27 -5.20
CA ARG A 262 9.52 28.68 -5.34
C ARG A 262 10.69 28.91 -6.30
N GLY A 263 11.24 27.85 -6.89
CA GLY A 263 12.37 27.93 -7.81
C GLY A 263 13.67 28.39 -7.13
N LEU A 264 13.79 28.17 -5.82
CA LEU A 264 14.94 28.60 -5.04
C LEU A 264 16.18 27.81 -5.43
N GLN A 265 17.32 28.51 -5.55
CA GLN A 265 18.61 27.89 -5.88
C GLN A 265 19.49 27.59 -4.66
N ALA A 266 19.12 28.13 -3.50
CA ALA A 266 19.80 27.91 -2.23
C ALA A 266 18.78 27.89 -1.09
N VAL A 267 19.10 27.17 -0.01
CA VAL A 267 18.29 27.11 1.20
C VAL A 267 18.22 28.52 1.83
N PRO A 268 17.04 29.12 1.99
CA PRO A 268 16.90 30.43 2.61
C PRO A 268 17.36 30.42 4.07
N ARG A 269 17.79 31.59 4.57
CA ARG A 269 18.19 31.76 5.97
C ARG A 269 17.16 32.57 6.75
N GLY A 270 17.19 32.41 8.07
CA GLY A 270 16.30 33.12 8.98
C GLY A 270 14.91 32.50 9.01
N PHE A 271 14.83 31.18 9.18
CA PHE A 271 13.61 30.51 9.60
C PHE A 271 13.43 30.66 11.12
N PRO A 272 12.19 30.57 11.64
CA PRO A 272 11.96 30.50 13.08
C PRO A 272 12.70 29.32 13.72
N ASN A 273 13.34 29.55 14.86
CA ASN A 273 14.16 28.54 15.55
C ASN A 273 13.33 27.37 16.14
N ASP A 274 12.03 27.60 16.37
CA ASP A 274 11.08 26.61 16.85
C ASP A 274 10.45 25.79 15.73
N THR A 275 10.82 26.04 14.46
CA THR A 275 10.37 25.25 13.29
C THR A 275 10.62 23.76 13.52
N GLN A 276 9.57 22.96 13.40
CA GLN A 276 9.59 21.50 13.52
C GLN A 276 9.45 20.79 12.18
N LEU A 277 8.81 21.43 11.21
CA LEU A 277 8.70 20.92 9.85
C LEU A 277 9.17 21.98 8.87
N LEU A 278 10.10 21.61 7.99
CA LEU A 278 10.62 22.47 6.94
C LEU A 278 10.36 21.81 5.57
N ASP A 279 9.51 22.45 4.79
CA ASP A 279 9.15 22.02 3.45
C ASP A 279 9.84 22.85 2.37
N LEU A 280 10.79 22.23 1.68
CA LEU A 280 11.56 22.86 0.60
C LEU A 280 11.43 22.10 -0.72
N ARG A 281 10.44 21.22 -0.86
CA ARG A 281 10.29 20.39 -2.07
C ARG A 281 10.09 21.23 -3.34
N ARG A 282 10.39 20.64 -4.50
CA ARG A 282 10.20 21.27 -5.83
C ARG A 282 10.97 22.59 -6.00
N ASN A 283 12.16 22.68 -5.43
CA ASN A 283 13.11 23.79 -5.68
C ASN A 283 14.27 23.32 -6.57
N LEU A 284 15.36 24.08 -6.66
CA LEU A 284 16.49 23.80 -7.54
C LEU A 284 17.79 23.87 -6.73
N PHE A 285 18.02 22.93 -5.81
CA PHE A 285 19.24 22.85 -5.01
C PHE A 285 20.18 21.82 -5.62
N PRO A 286 21.24 22.20 -6.36
CA PRO A 286 22.17 21.22 -6.94
C PRO A 286 22.97 20.49 -5.85
N SER A 287 23.25 21.19 -4.74
CA SER A 287 23.86 20.63 -3.55
C SER A 287 23.24 21.21 -2.28
N VAL A 288 23.39 20.50 -1.15
CA VAL A 288 23.07 21.02 0.18
C VAL A 288 24.40 21.28 0.91
N PRO A 289 24.77 22.56 1.12
CA PRO A 289 26.08 22.90 1.66
C PRO A 289 26.19 22.66 3.17
N ARG A 290 27.42 22.68 3.69
CA ARG A 290 27.67 22.59 5.14
C ARG A 290 26.83 23.60 5.94
N ALA A 291 26.20 23.12 7.01
CA ALA A 291 25.35 23.92 7.90
C ALA A 291 24.25 24.71 7.16
N ALA A 292 23.62 24.08 6.16
CA ALA A 292 22.56 24.68 5.35
C ALA A 292 21.33 25.14 6.17
N PHE A 293 21.15 24.60 7.39
CA PHE A 293 19.96 24.79 8.22
C PHE A 293 20.30 25.46 9.57
N PRO A 294 20.84 26.70 9.58
CA PRO A 294 21.31 27.33 10.80
C PRO A 294 20.17 27.60 11.79
N GLY A 295 20.36 27.21 13.05
CA GLY A 295 19.41 27.51 14.13
C GLY A 295 18.18 26.59 14.20
N LEU A 296 18.08 25.58 13.31
CA LEU A 296 16.94 24.67 13.22
C LEU A 296 17.10 23.39 14.08
N GLY A 297 17.63 23.53 15.30
CA GLY A 297 17.85 22.39 16.21
C GLY A 297 16.57 21.72 16.73
N HIS A 298 15.41 22.35 16.52
CA HIS A 298 14.09 21.78 16.83
C HIS A 298 13.43 21.05 15.66
N LEU A 299 14.06 21.04 14.49
CA LEU A 299 13.52 20.43 13.29
C LEU A 299 13.37 18.91 13.47
N VAL A 300 12.18 18.41 13.16
CA VAL A 300 11.80 17.00 13.26
C VAL A 300 11.66 16.37 11.88
N SER A 301 11.13 17.12 10.91
CA SER A 301 10.93 16.68 9.53
C SER A 301 11.49 17.68 8.52
N LEU A 302 12.28 17.19 7.57
CA LEU A 302 12.89 17.96 6.50
C LEU A 302 12.54 17.37 5.14
N HIS A 303 11.87 18.15 4.30
CA HIS A 303 11.41 17.76 2.98
C HIS A 303 12.25 18.45 1.88
N LEU A 304 12.97 17.66 1.09
CA LEU A 304 13.87 18.09 0.02
C LEU A 304 13.62 17.32 -1.29
N GLN A 305 12.40 16.83 -1.49
CA GLN A 305 12.04 16.06 -2.69
C GLN A 305 12.03 16.93 -3.95
N HIS A 306 12.34 16.35 -5.10
CA HIS A 306 12.30 17.04 -6.40
C HIS A 306 13.11 18.34 -6.44
N CYS A 307 14.27 18.37 -5.78
CA CYS A 307 15.13 19.55 -5.71
C CYS A 307 16.30 19.51 -6.70
N GLY A 308 16.51 18.38 -7.38
CA GLY A 308 17.66 18.19 -8.27
C GLY A 308 18.99 18.01 -7.54
N ILE A 309 18.96 17.61 -6.26
CA ILE A 309 20.14 17.49 -5.40
C ILE A 309 21.04 16.37 -5.91
N ALA A 310 22.27 16.70 -6.27
CA ALA A 310 23.30 15.74 -6.68
C ALA A 310 24.22 15.34 -5.53
N GLU A 311 24.38 16.20 -4.52
CA GLU A 311 25.29 15.97 -3.39
C GLU A 311 24.80 16.65 -2.09
N LEU A 312 25.03 15.97 -0.96
CA LEU A 312 25.01 16.59 0.38
C LEU A 312 26.46 16.75 0.84
N GLU A 313 26.88 17.99 1.08
CA GLU A 313 28.24 18.27 1.54
C GLU A 313 28.47 17.78 2.98
N PRO A 314 29.73 17.53 3.39
CA PRO A 314 30.07 17.26 4.78
C PRO A 314 29.52 18.30 5.76
N GLY A 315 28.75 17.85 6.75
CA GLY A 315 28.07 18.69 7.73
C GLY A 315 26.82 19.40 7.19
N ALA A 316 26.22 18.95 6.09
CA ALA A 316 24.98 19.51 5.55
C ALA A 316 23.85 19.58 6.59
N LEU A 317 23.72 18.53 7.42
CA LEU A 317 22.70 18.42 8.48
C LEU A 317 23.19 18.87 9.87
N ALA A 318 24.29 19.64 9.92
CA ALA A 318 24.87 20.07 11.19
C ALA A 318 23.86 20.88 12.03
N GLY A 319 23.69 20.47 13.29
CA GLY A 319 22.81 21.13 14.26
C GLY A 319 21.35 20.70 14.22
N LEU A 320 20.98 19.67 13.45
CA LEU A 320 19.62 19.12 13.37
C LEU A 320 19.40 18.00 14.40
N ASP A 321 19.64 18.29 15.68
CA ASP A 321 19.72 17.30 16.78
C ASP A 321 18.42 16.52 17.06
N ARG A 322 17.29 16.99 16.53
CA ARG A 322 15.95 16.41 16.70
C ARG A 322 15.36 15.86 15.41
N LEU A 323 16.11 15.86 14.31
CA LEU A 323 15.61 15.39 13.04
C LEU A 323 15.33 13.88 13.13
N ILE A 324 14.10 13.50 12.78
CA ILE A 324 13.63 12.10 12.74
C ILE A 324 13.37 11.68 11.30
N TYR A 325 12.86 12.60 10.47
CA TYR A 325 12.45 12.37 9.09
C TYR A 325 13.28 13.20 8.12
N LEU A 326 13.89 12.53 7.15
CA LEU A 326 14.60 13.18 6.06
C LEU A 326 14.12 12.63 4.72
N TYR A 327 13.50 13.50 3.93
CA TYR A 327 13.03 13.17 2.60
C TYR A 327 13.92 13.74 1.51
N LEU A 328 14.61 12.86 0.79
CA LEU A 328 15.53 13.17 -0.31
C LEU A 328 15.14 12.46 -1.60
N SER A 329 13.90 12.00 -1.69
CA SER A 329 13.33 11.32 -2.84
C SER A 329 13.36 12.18 -4.10
N ASP A 330 13.39 11.53 -5.28
CA ASP A 330 13.30 12.20 -6.58
C ASP A 330 14.38 13.27 -6.79
N ASN A 331 15.62 12.92 -6.47
CA ASN A 331 16.79 13.76 -6.65
C ASN A 331 17.81 13.07 -7.59
N GLN A 332 19.05 13.55 -7.58
CA GLN A 332 20.12 13.06 -8.45
C GLN A 332 21.26 12.44 -7.65
N LEU A 333 21.03 12.08 -6.39
CA LEU A 333 22.06 11.55 -5.50
C LEU A 333 22.57 10.21 -6.01
N SER A 334 23.88 10.10 -6.16
CA SER A 334 24.57 8.83 -6.48
C SER A 334 25.35 8.25 -5.29
N GLY A 335 25.42 8.99 -4.17
CA GLY A 335 26.15 8.60 -2.99
C GLY A 335 25.81 9.48 -1.79
N LEU A 336 26.20 9.01 -0.61
CA LEU A 336 26.01 9.72 0.65
C LEU A 336 27.20 9.42 1.55
N SER A 337 27.70 10.42 2.28
CA SER A 337 28.83 10.26 3.20
C SER A 337 28.35 10.33 4.66
N ALA A 338 29.09 9.69 5.57
CA ALA A 338 28.79 9.77 7.01
C ALA A 338 28.88 11.21 7.52
N ALA A 339 29.85 11.99 7.02
CA ALA A 339 30.04 13.38 7.39
C ALA A 339 28.86 14.26 6.94
N ALA A 340 28.21 13.97 5.82
CA ALA A 340 27.04 14.72 5.37
C ALA A 340 25.83 14.61 6.33
N LEU A 341 25.70 13.44 6.97
CA LEU A 341 24.64 13.12 7.93
C LEU A 341 24.98 13.46 9.38
N GLU A 342 26.21 13.93 9.63
CA GLU A 342 26.66 14.32 10.95
C GLU A 342 25.84 15.51 11.46
N GLY A 343 25.38 15.43 12.71
CA GLY A 343 24.48 16.42 13.32
C GLY A 343 22.99 16.04 13.34
N ALA A 344 22.61 14.89 12.78
CA ALA A 344 21.25 14.34 12.86
C ALA A 344 21.22 12.95 13.54
N PRO A 345 21.66 12.81 14.81
CA PRO A 345 21.85 11.50 15.45
C PRO A 345 20.55 10.73 15.72
N ARG A 346 19.39 11.42 15.71
CA ARG A 346 18.06 10.84 15.96
C ARG A 346 17.34 10.42 14.69
N LEU A 347 17.96 10.56 13.52
CA LEU A 347 17.31 10.28 12.26
C LEU A 347 16.88 8.80 12.22
N GLY A 348 15.57 8.60 12.15
CA GLY A 348 14.93 7.30 12.16
C GLY A 348 14.43 6.88 10.78
N TYR A 349 14.10 7.83 9.93
CA TYR A 349 13.46 7.57 8.64
C TYR A 349 14.18 8.34 7.55
N LEU A 350 14.74 7.59 6.60
CA LEU A 350 15.51 8.14 5.49
C LEU A 350 14.91 7.69 4.16
N TYR A 351 14.41 8.66 3.40
CA TYR A 351 13.79 8.46 2.10
C TYR A 351 14.74 8.87 0.98
N LEU A 352 15.17 7.90 0.17
CA LEU A 352 16.13 8.05 -0.91
C LEU A 352 15.63 7.40 -2.22
N GLU A 353 14.35 7.05 -2.30
CA GLU A 353 13.76 6.48 -3.51
C GLU A 353 13.88 7.43 -4.72
N HIS A 354 13.88 6.87 -5.93
CA HIS A 354 14.02 7.65 -7.17
C HIS A 354 15.28 8.53 -7.21
N ASN A 355 16.43 7.94 -6.89
CA ASN A 355 17.76 8.56 -7.00
C ASN A 355 18.65 7.71 -7.93
N ARG A 356 19.98 7.87 -7.83
CA ARG A 356 20.97 7.21 -8.70
C ARG A 356 21.98 6.38 -7.89
N PHE A 357 21.61 5.87 -6.72
CA PHE A 357 22.51 5.08 -5.89
C PHE A 357 22.88 3.76 -6.58
N PRO A 358 24.17 3.50 -6.89
CA PRO A 358 24.60 2.22 -7.44
C PRO A 358 24.75 1.14 -6.36
N GLN A 359 24.80 1.54 -5.09
CA GLN A 359 24.95 0.67 -3.94
C GLN A 359 24.32 1.32 -2.70
N VAL A 360 23.97 0.50 -1.71
CA VAL A 360 23.51 0.99 -0.40
C VAL A 360 24.65 1.79 0.26
N PRO A 361 24.43 3.02 0.76
CA PRO A 361 25.48 3.88 1.31
C PRO A 361 25.89 3.45 2.74
N GLY A 362 26.41 2.22 2.90
CA GLY A 362 26.64 1.59 4.20
C GLY A 362 27.63 2.33 5.12
N THR A 363 28.59 3.06 4.55
CA THR A 363 29.49 3.93 5.33
C THR A 363 28.75 5.10 5.96
N ALA A 364 27.80 5.70 5.24
CA ALA A 364 26.97 6.80 5.72
C ALA A 364 26.05 6.35 6.87
N LEU A 365 25.51 5.13 6.77
CA LEU A 365 24.64 4.55 7.81
C LEU A 365 25.31 4.41 9.18
N ARG A 366 26.66 4.46 9.27
CA ARG A 366 27.36 4.47 10.56
C ARG A 366 27.09 5.73 11.39
N ALA A 367 26.71 6.83 10.75
CA ALA A 367 26.31 8.06 11.44
C ALA A 367 24.87 8.01 11.98
N LEU A 368 24.10 6.98 11.63
CA LEU A 368 22.65 6.88 11.92
C LEU A 368 22.33 5.65 12.79
N PRO A 369 22.75 5.62 14.06
CA PRO A 369 22.52 4.47 14.93
C PRO A 369 21.04 4.22 15.25
N SER A 370 20.19 5.26 15.14
CA SER A 370 18.74 5.20 15.38
C SER A 370 17.91 4.95 14.12
N LEU A 371 18.55 4.68 12.98
CA LEU A 371 17.83 4.48 11.73
C LEU A 371 16.92 3.25 11.81
N PHE A 372 15.63 3.50 11.61
CA PHE A 372 14.53 2.56 11.75
C PHE A 372 14.02 2.09 10.38
N SER A 373 13.85 3.02 9.44
CA SER A 373 13.39 2.74 8.07
C SER A 373 14.33 3.36 7.04
N LEU A 374 14.70 2.56 6.03
CA LEU A 374 15.51 2.99 4.91
C LEU A 374 14.79 2.68 3.59
N HIS A 375 14.49 3.73 2.84
CA HIS A 375 13.82 3.64 1.54
C HIS A 375 14.82 3.92 0.43
N LEU A 376 15.05 2.94 -0.43
CA LEU A 376 16.00 2.98 -1.55
C LEU A 376 15.35 2.43 -2.83
N GLN A 377 14.02 2.45 -2.93
CA GLN A 377 13.31 1.98 -4.11
C GLN A 377 13.73 2.75 -5.37
N ASP A 378 13.59 2.12 -6.54
CA ASP A 378 13.75 2.79 -7.83
C ASP A 378 15.09 3.55 -7.95
N ASN A 379 16.16 2.88 -7.55
CA ASN A 379 17.55 3.33 -7.67
C ASN A 379 18.32 2.43 -8.66
N ALA A 380 19.65 2.45 -8.62
CA ALA A 380 20.52 1.65 -9.47
C ALA A 380 21.29 0.57 -8.68
N VAL A 381 20.82 0.17 -7.50
CA VAL A 381 21.52 -0.79 -6.63
C VAL A 381 21.56 -2.16 -7.31
N ASP A 382 22.76 -2.67 -7.58
CA ASP A 382 22.96 -3.93 -8.32
C ASP A 382 23.45 -5.10 -7.45
N HIS A 383 24.04 -4.82 -6.29
CA HIS A 383 24.40 -5.83 -5.30
C HIS A 383 24.36 -5.30 -3.85
N LEU A 384 24.19 -6.22 -2.90
CA LEU A 384 24.35 -5.95 -1.46
C LEU A 384 25.62 -6.65 -0.95
N ALA A 385 26.67 -5.87 -0.69
CA ALA A 385 27.94 -6.37 -0.19
C ALA A 385 27.88 -6.78 1.31
N PRO A 386 28.80 -7.66 1.78
CA PRO A 386 28.88 -8.01 3.20
C PRO A 386 29.04 -6.78 4.10
N GLY A 387 28.24 -6.71 5.17
CA GLY A 387 28.28 -5.57 6.09
C GLY A 387 27.72 -4.26 5.53
N ALA A 388 27.00 -4.28 4.39
CA ALA A 388 26.35 -3.08 3.84
C ALA A 388 25.45 -2.34 4.85
N LEU A 389 24.89 -3.05 5.84
CA LEU A 389 24.05 -2.49 6.89
C LEU A 389 24.73 -2.40 8.27
N ALA A 390 26.07 -2.51 8.35
CA ALA A 390 26.79 -2.59 9.63
C ALA A 390 26.53 -1.42 10.60
N GLY A 391 26.22 -0.23 10.06
CA GLY A 391 25.88 0.98 10.84
C GLY A 391 24.42 1.06 11.31
N ALA A 392 23.50 0.39 10.61
CA ALA A 392 22.06 0.50 10.85
C ALA A 392 21.53 -0.68 11.67
N ARG A 393 21.95 -0.78 12.93
CA ARG A 393 21.63 -1.93 13.80
C ARG A 393 20.18 -1.97 14.28
N ALA A 394 19.55 -0.79 14.40
CA ALA A 394 18.14 -0.62 14.78
C ALA A 394 17.18 -0.66 13.58
N LEU A 395 17.69 -1.00 12.38
CA LEU A 395 16.89 -0.98 11.17
C LEU A 395 15.84 -2.09 11.21
N ARG A 396 14.57 -1.69 11.09
CA ARG A 396 13.41 -2.59 11.07
C ARG A 396 12.86 -2.74 9.66
N PHE A 397 12.84 -1.68 8.86
CA PHE A 397 12.30 -1.71 7.50
C PHE A 397 13.35 -1.33 6.46
N LEU A 398 13.51 -2.19 5.45
CA LEU A 398 14.40 -1.96 4.33
C LEU A 398 13.67 -2.16 3.01
N TYR A 399 13.61 -1.10 2.22
CA TYR A 399 12.98 -1.11 0.91
C TYR A 399 13.99 -0.93 -0.21
N LEU A 400 14.10 -1.94 -1.06
CA LEU A 400 15.00 -2.01 -2.21
C LEU A 400 14.25 -2.40 -3.49
N SER A 401 12.92 -2.25 -3.51
CA SER A 401 12.08 -2.57 -4.66
C SER A 401 12.51 -1.80 -5.92
N GLY A 402 12.36 -2.38 -7.11
CA GLY A 402 12.61 -1.65 -8.37
C GLY A 402 14.08 -1.30 -8.64
N ASN A 403 15.02 -2.01 -8.01
CA ASN A 403 16.46 -1.84 -8.25
C ASN A 403 16.98 -2.84 -9.29
N ARG A 404 18.30 -2.98 -9.39
CA ARG A 404 18.98 -3.88 -10.34
C ARG A 404 19.65 -5.06 -9.62
N LEU A 405 19.19 -5.43 -8.42
CA LEU A 405 19.88 -6.40 -7.58
C LEU A 405 19.99 -7.76 -8.26
N THR A 406 21.21 -8.20 -8.57
CA THR A 406 21.48 -9.55 -9.08
C THR A 406 21.88 -10.50 -7.96
N GLN A 407 22.42 -9.99 -6.85
CA GLN A 407 22.90 -10.78 -5.72
C GLN A 407 22.81 -10.01 -4.40
N VAL A 408 22.52 -10.74 -3.32
CA VAL A 408 22.69 -10.29 -1.94
C VAL A 408 23.73 -11.19 -1.28
N SER A 409 24.88 -10.64 -0.90
CA SER A 409 25.98 -11.44 -0.34
C SER A 409 25.66 -11.96 1.07
N PRO A 410 26.21 -13.12 1.46
CA PRO A 410 26.14 -13.58 2.84
C PRO A 410 26.65 -12.52 3.82
N GLY A 411 25.93 -12.33 4.93
CA GLY A 411 26.29 -11.31 5.94
C GLY A 411 26.04 -9.86 5.52
N ALA A 412 25.44 -9.58 4.35
CA ALA A 412 25.04 -8.23 3.97
C ALA A 412 23.94 -7.67 4.91
N LEU A 413 22.96 -8.52 5.26
CA LEU A 413 21.81 -8.17 6.08
C LEU A 413 22.00 -8.49 7.56
N GLY A 414 22.87 -9.46 7.89
CA GLY A 414 23.08 -9.97 9.26
C GLY A 414 23.34 -8.93 10.37
N PRO A 415 23.93 -7.74 10.10
CA PRO A 415 24.02 -6.69 11.11
C PRO A 415 22.68 -6.09 11.57
N ALA A 416 21.65 -6.09 10.71
CA ALA A 416 20.31 -5.56 10.98
C ALA A 416 19.43 -6.63 11.64
N ARG A 417 19.74 -7.01 12.88
CA ARG A 417 19.07 -8.13 13.58
C ARG A 417 17.59 -7.86 13.90
N GLU A 418 17.20 -6.59 13.94
CA GLU A 418 15.83 -6.15 14.21
C GLU A 418 15.00 -6.02 12.92
N LEU A 419 15.55 -6.40 11.75
CA LEU A 419 14.86 -6.26 10.48
C LEU A 419 13.59 -7.11 10.44
N GLU A 420 12.46 -6.45 10.26
CA GLU A 420 11.11 -7.02 10.22
C GLU A 420 10.56 -7.09 8.81
N LYS A 421 10.85 -6.09 7.98
CA LYS A 421 10.36 -5.99 6.61
C LYS A 421 11.51 -5.83 5.63
N LEU A 422 11.57 -6.74 4.66
CA LEU A 422 12.55 -6.72 3.60
C LEU A 422 11.88 -6.79 2.24
N TYR A 423 11.98 -5.69 1.49
CA TYR A 423 11.39 -5.54 0.17
C TYR A 423 12.48 -5.57 -0.89
N LEU A 424 12.47 -6.64 -1.69
CA LEU A 424 13.42 -6.93 -2.76
C LEU A 424 12.68 -7.18 -4.09
N ASP A 425 11.40 -6.85 -4.20
CA ASP A 425 10.61 -7.07 -5.41
C ASP A 425 11.10 -6.24 -6.60
N GLN A 426 10.73 -6.67 -7.81
CA GLN A 426 11.10 -6.00 -9.06
C GLN A 426 12.61 -5.77 -9.20
N ASN A 427 13.40 -6.78 -8.84
CA ASN A 427 14.85 -6.80 -8.99
C ASN A 427 15.28 -7.90 -9.99
N GLN A 428 16.58 -8.21 -10.06
CA GLN A 428 17.16 -9.17 -11.00
C GLN A 428 17.67 -10.44 -10.31
N LEU A 429 17.14 -10.78 -9.13
CA LEU A 429 17.56 -11.96 -8.36
C LEU A 429 17.16 -13.23 -9.11
N ARG A 430 18.12 -14.13 -9.30
CA ARG A 430 17.91 -15.44 -9.96
C ARG A 430 17.66 -16.57 -8.97
N GLU A 431 17.88 -16.32 -7.69
CA GLU A 431 17.63 -17.26 -6.61
C GLU A 431 17.25 -16.51 -5.34
N VAL A 432 16.62 -17.23 -4.40
CA VAL A 432 16.38 -16.69 -3.06
C VAL A 432 17.74 -16.54 -2.37
N PRO A 433 18.07 -15.37 -1.80
CA PRO A 433 19.37 -15.14 -1.17
C PRO A 433 19.45 -15.80 0.22
N THR A 434 19.31 -17.12 0.28
CA THR A 434 19.16 -17.90 1.53
C THR A 434 20.27 -17.62 2.53
N GLN A 435 21.54 -17.61 2.09
CA GLN A 435 22.67 -17.34 2.97
C GLN A 435 22.71 -15.90 3.49
N ALA A 436 22.15 -14.93 2.77
CA ALA A 436 22.08 -13.55 3.24
C ALA A 436 20.98 -13.33 4.28
N LEU A 437 19.95 -14.19 4.29
CA LEU A 437 18.88 -14.18 5.28
C LEU A 437 19.32 -14.76 6.63
N GLU A 438 20.52 -15.34 6.72
CA GLU A 438 21.09 -15.78 7.99
C GLU A 438 21.30 -14.59 8.94
N GLY A 439 20.89 -14.77 10.19
CA GLY A 439 21.03 -13.73 11.23
C GLY A 439 19.89 -12.71 11.29
N LEU A 440 18.76 -12.96 10.62
CA LEU A 440 17.55 -12.14 10.69
C LEU A 440 16.44 -12.82 11.53
N PRO A 441 16.53 -12.80 12.87
CA PRO A 441 15.59 -13.52 13.74
C PRO A 441 14.19 -12.87 13.83
N ALA A 442 14.05 -11.62 13.41
CA ALA A 442 12.83 -10.83 13.53
C ALA A 442 12.08 -10.65 12.19
N LEU A 443 12.55 -11.25 11.09
CA LEU A 443 11.97 -10.97 9.78
C LEU A 443 10.55 -11.53 9.67
N LEU A 444 9.57 -10.64 9.57
CA LEU A 444 8.13 -10.95 9.50
C LEU A 444 7.64 -10.99 8.06
N GLU A 445 8.18 -10.13 7.22
CA GLU A 445 7.71 -9.95 5.84
C GLU A 445 8.87 -9.93 4.84
N LEU A 446 8.77 -10.80 3.85
CA LEU A 446 9.74 -10.93 2.78
C LEU A 446 9.04 -10.83 1.42
N GLN A 447 9.42 -9.79 0.68
CA GLN A 447 8.85 -9.47 -0.62
C GLN A 447 9.91 -9.70 -1.72
N LEU A 448 9.69 -10.73 -2.56
CA LEU A 448 10.59 -11.18 -3.63
C LEU A 448 9.92 -11.22 -5.01
N SER A 449 8.70 -10.69 -5.11
CA SER A 449 7.90 -10.72 -6.33
C SER A 449 8.59 -10.03 -7.51
N GLY A 450 8.29 -10.46 -8.73
CA GLY A 450 8.86 -9.82 -9.93
C GLY A 450 10.36 -10.06 -10.17
N ASN A 451 11.02 -10.88 -9.35
CA ASN A 451 12.40 -11.33 -9.60
C ASN A 451 12.43 -12.56 -10.51
N PRO A 452 13.41 -12.69 -11.44
CA PRO A 452 13.53 -13.83 -12.34
C PRO A 452 14.08 -15.10 -11.65
N LEU A 453 13.43 -15.56 -10.58
CA LEU A 453 13.90 -16.66 -9.72
C LEU A 453 13.92 -18.03 -10.43
N ARG A 454 12.95 -18.31 -11.31
CA ARG A 454 12.76 -19.58 -12.05
C ARG A 454 12.56 -20.85 -11.22
N ALA A 455 13.29 -21.06 -10.13
CA ALA A 455 13.16 -22.22 -9.26
C ALA A 455 13.42 -21.91 -7.79
N LEU A 456 12.82 -22.70 -6.89
CA LEU A 456 13.11 -22.66 -5.45
C LEU A 456 13.84 -23.93 -5.00
N GLN A 457 15.01 -23.73 -4.38
CA GLN A 457 15.85 -24.80 -3.86
C GLN A 457 15.43 -25.26 -2.46
N ASP A 458 15.91 -26.44 -2.03
CA ASP A 458 15.68 -26.97 -0.69
C ASP A 458 16.10 -25.98 0.41
N GLY A 459 15.23 -25.77 1.40
CA GLY A 459 15.51 -24.90 2.55
C GLY A 459 15.68 -23.42 2.22
N ALA A 460 15.16 -22.93 1.08
CA ALA A 460 15.35 -21.56 0.61
C ALA A 460 15.05 -20.47 1.66
N PHE A 461 14.09 -20.74 2.56
CA PHE A 461 13.66 -19.82 3.62
C PHE A 461 13.95 -20.32 5.03
N GLN A 462 14.71 -21.41 5.16
CA GLN A 462 15.02 -22.04 6.45
C GLN A 462 15.59 -21.05 7.49
N PRO A 463 16.48 -20.08 7.13
CA PRO A 463 17.04 -19.14 8.10
C PRO A 463 16.02 -18.25 8.80
N VAL A 464 14.93 -17.89 8.11
CA VAL A 464 13.87 -16.98 8.59
C VAL A 464 12.57 -17.71 8.91
N GLY A 465 12.57 -19.05 8.82
CA GLY A 465 11.35 -19.85 8.89
C GLY A 465 10.59 -19.81 10.22
N ARG A 466 11.24 -19.33 11.30
CA ARG A 466 10.64 -19.18 12.63
C ARG A 466 9.91 -17.85 12.84
N SER A 467 10.26 -16.80 12.09
CA SER A 467 9.73 -15.45 12.26
C SER A 467 8.80 -15.03 11.13
N LEU A 468 9.00 -15.58 9.93
CA LEU A 468 8.32 -15.14 8.72
C LEU A 468 6.80 -15.41 8.77
N GLN A 469 6.01 -14.36 8.56
CA GLN A 469 4.55 -14.37 8.53
C GLN A 469 4.00 -14.14 7.12
N HIS A 470 4.65 -13.29 6.33
CA HIS A 470 4.20 -12.92 4.99
C HIS A 470 5.30 -13.15 3.97
N LEU A 471 5.01 -13.99 2.97
CA LEU A 471 5.95 -14.31 1.89
C LEU A 471 5.32 -14.05 0.52
N PHE A 472 5.98 -13.20 -0.26
CA PHE A 472 5.53 -12.81 -1.59
C PHE A 472 6.53 -13.23 -2.67
N LEU A 473 6.07 -14.07 -3.60
CA LEU A 473 6.84 -14.69 -4.69
C LEU A 473 6.08 -14.61 -6.02
N ASN A 474 5.21 -13.62 -6.15
CA ASN A 474 4.33 -13.52 -7.31
C ASN A 474 5.03 -12.93 -8.53
N SER A 475 4.66 -13.41 -9.72
CA SER A 475 5.27 -12.96 -10.99
C SER A 475 6.79 -13.14 -11.03
N SER A 476 7.33 -14.17 -10.36
CA SER A 476 8.77 -14.45 -10.28
C SER A 476 9.27 -15.49 -11.29
N GLY A 477 8.41 -15.83 -12.28
CA GLY A 477 8.72 -16.81 -13.32
C GLY A 477 9.00 -18.22 -12.79
N LEU A 478 8.50 -18.58 -11.60
CA LEU A 478 8.79 -19.87 -10.99
C LEU A 478 8.18 -21.02 -11.81
N GLU A 479 9.02 -21.93 -12.26
CA GLU A 479 8.67 -23.15 -13.01
C GLU A 479 8.70 -24.39 -12.10
N GLN A 480 9.68 -24.45 -11.19
CA GLN A 480 9.91 -25.60 -10.32
C GLN A 480 10.10 -25.20 -8.87
N ILE A 481 9.50 -25.94 -7.96
CA ILE A 481 9.67 -25.77 -6.51
C ILE A 481 10.07 -27.11 -5.93
N SER A 482 11.27 -27.17 -5.33
CA SER A 482 11.77 -28.39 -4.73
C SER A 482 10.86 -28.86 -3.57
N PRO A 483 10.68 -30.18 -3.33
CA PRO A 483 9.80 -30.69 -2.28
C PRO A 483 10.13 -30.19 -0.87
N ARG A 484 11.40 -29.82 -0.59
CA ARG A 484 11.82 -29.26 0.70
C ARG A 484 12.14 -27.77 0.62
N ALA A 485 11.69 -27.06 -0.42
CA ALA A 485 11.96 -25.63 -0.57
C ALA A 485 11.41 -24.78 0.59
N PHE A 486 10.23 -25.16 1.08
CA PHE A 486 9.60 -24.53 2.24
C PHE A 486 9.92 -25.26 3.56
N SER A 487 10.88 -26.19 3.56
CA SER A 487 11.28 -26.87 4.80
C SER A 487 11.85 -25.86 5.80
N GLY A 488 11.41 -25.95 7.05
CA GLY A 488 11.79 -25.01 8.11
C GLY A 488 10.87 -23.80 8.24
N LEU A 489 10.04 -23.48 7.23
CA LEU A 489 8.93 -22.54 7.42
C LEU A 489 7.91 -23.16 8.39
N GLY A 490 7.78 -22.53 9.55
CA GLY A 490 6.99 -23.02 10.66
C GLY A 490 5.50 -22.70 10.52
N PRO A 491 4.71 -22.98 11.58
CA PRO A 491 3.30 -22.64 11.60
C PRO A 491 3.05 -21.13 11.61
N GLY A 492 4.06 -20.28 11.79
CA GLY A 492 3.87 -18.82 11.87
C GLY A 492 3.53 -18.13 10.55
N LEU A 493 3.68 -18.80 9.40
CA LEU A 493 3.38 -18.21 8.10
C LEU A 493 1.86 -18.04 7.91
N GLN A 494 1.41 -16.80 7.78
CA GLN A 494 0.02 -16.40 7.61
C GLN A 494 -0.37 -16.23 6.15
N SER A 495 0.52 -15.66 5.31
CA SER A 495 0.23 -15.45 3.89
C SER A 495 1.35 -15.91 2.97
N LEU A 496 0.95 -16.61 1.89
CA LEU A 496 1.84 -17.08 0.83
C LEU A 496 1.27 -16.69 -0.54
N HIS A 497 2.01 -15.86 -1.27
CA HIS A 497 1.62 -15.36 -2.58
C HIS A 497 2.51 -15.95 -3.67
N LEU A 498 1.93 -16.80 -4.52
CA LEU A 498 2.60 -17.50 -5.63
C LEU A 498 1.90 -17.26 -6.97
N GLN A 499 1.00 -16.28 -7.05
CA GLN A 499 0.23 -16.00 -8.25
C GLN A 499 1.10 -15.54 -9.43
N LYS A 500 0.61 -15.81 -10.64
CA LYS A 500 1.22 -15.45 -11.92
C LYS A 500 2.64 -16.00 -12.10
N ASN A 501 2.87 -17.24 -11.68
CA ASN A 501 4.11 -17.98 -11.98
C ASN A 501 3.86 -19.01 -13.10
N GLN A 502 4.84 -19.87 -13.37
CA GLN A 502 4.80 -20.91 -14.40
C GLN A 502 4.73 -22.32 -13.79
N LEU A 503 4.14 -22.44 -12.61
CA LEU A 503 4.10 -23.69 -11.85
C LEU A 503 3.13 -24.69 -12.49
N GLN A 504 3.67 -25.82 -12.92
CA GLN A 504 2.88 -26.98 -13.33
C GLN A 504 2.53 -27.89 -12.14
N ALA A 505 3.41 -27.97 -11.16
CA ALA A 505 3.20 -28.71 -9.91
C ALA A 505 3.67 -27.87 -8.70
N LEU A 506 3.07 -28.14 -7.54
CA LEU A 506 3.49 -27.59 -6.25
C LEU A 506 3.47 -28.71 -5.21
N PRO A 507 4.53 -28.90 -4.41
CA PRO A 507 4.52 -29.89 -3.34
C PRO A 507 3.45 -29.56 -2.31
N ALA A 508 2.99 -30.58 -1.56
CA ALA A 508 2.12 -30.34 -0.41
C ALA A 508 2.85 -29.50 0.64
N LEU A 509 2.10 -28.65 1.36
CA LEU A 509 2.63 -27.72 2.35
C LEU A 509 2.13 -28.05 3.77
N PRO A 510 2.39 -29.27 4.29
CA PRO A 510 1.80 -29.74 5.53
C PRO A 510 2.24 -28.94 6.77
N SER A 511 3.42 -28.30 6.71
CA SER A 511 3.97 -27.50 7.81
C SER A 511 3.29 -26.14 8.01
N LEU A 512 2.57 -25.64 7.00
CA LEU A 512 1.95 -24.31 7.00
C LEU A 512 0.52 -24.37 7.58
N SER A 513 0.39 -24.70 8.87
CA SER A 513 -0.90 -24.98 9.50
C SER A 513 -1.71 -23.75 9.95
N GLN A 514 -1.10 -22.57 10.09
CA GLN A 514 -1.81 -21.31 10.39
C GLN A 514 -1.95 -20.39 9.17
N LEU A 515 -1.78 -20.93 7.97
CA LEU A 515 -1.92 -20.14 6.76
C LEU A 515 -3.36 -19.62 6.64
N GLU A 516 -3.51 -18.30 6.59
CA GLU A 516 -4.78 -17.61 6.45
C GLU A 516 -5.08 -17.30 4.97
N LEU A 517 -4.01 -17.11 4.18
CA LEU A 517 -4.12 -16.77 2.77
C LEU A 517 -3.08 -17.53 1.94
N ILE A 518 -3.55 -18.16 0.87
CA ILE A 518 -2.68 -18.66 -0.19
C ILE A 518 -3.26 -18.30 -1.56
N ASP A 519 -2.49 -17.55 -2.34
CA ASP A 519 -2.86 -17.18 -3.71
C ASP A 519 -1.98 -17.94 -4.72
N LEU A 520 -2.60 -18.85 -5.46
CA LEU A 520 -1.97 -19.68 -6.48
C LEU A 520 -2.44 -19.30 -7.90
N SER A 521 -3.14 -18.18 -8.04
CA SER A 521 -3.88 -17.85 -9.27
C SER A 521 -2.94 -17.58 -10.44
N GLY A 522 -3.38 -17.89 -11.66
CA GLY A 522 -2.56 -17.66 -12.86
C GLY A 522 -1.30 -18.52 -12.95
N ASN A 523 -1.33 -19.74 -12.40
CA ASN A 523 -0.31 -20.78 -12.64
C ASN A 523 -0.85 -21.88 -13.57
N PRO A 524 -0.03 -22.40 -14.50
CA PRO A 524 -0.42 -23.44 -15.45
C PRO A 524 -0.40 -24.85 -14.84
N PHE A 525 -1.18 -25.10 -13.78
CA PHE A 525 -1.15 -26.39 -13.07
C PHE A 525 -1.56 -27.58 -13.96
N HIS A 526 -0.73 -28.62 -13.94
CA HIS A 526 -1.04 -29.91 -14.54
C HIS A 526 -1.74 -30.80 -13.49
N CYS A 527 -3.05 -30.95 -13.63
CA CYS A 527 -3.87 -31.74 -12.73
C CYS A 527 -3.75 -33.23 -13.06
N ASP A 528 -2.64 -33.81 -12.63
CA ASP A 528 -2.32 -35.23 -12.75
C ASP A 528 -1.89 -35.81 -11.38
N CYS A 529 -1.31 -36.99 -11.40
CA CYS A 529 -0.86 -37.68 -10.20
C CYS A 529 0.26 -36.93 -9.42
N GLN A 530 1.02 -36.01 -10.05
CA GLN A 530 2.07 -35.23 -9.39
C GLN A 530 1.48 -34.10 -8.55
N LEU A 531 0.35 -33.53 -8.97
CA LEU A 531 -0.35 -32.48 -8.23
C LEU A 531 -1.34 -33.04 -7.18
N LEU A 532 -1.57 -34.35 -7.16
CA LEU A 532 -2.43 -35.04 -6.18
C LEU A 532 -2.12 -34.67 -4.70
N PRO A 533 -0.87 -34.54 -4.24
CA PRO A 533 -0.57 -34.12 -2.87
C PRO A 533 -1.11 -32.71 -2.56
N LEU A 534 -1.02 -31.78 -3.51
CA LEU A 534 -1.58 -30.44 -3.35
C LEU A 534 -3.10 -30.49 -3.32
N HIS A 535 -3.73 -31.25 -4.22
CA HIS A 535 -5.20 -31.43 -4.23
C HIS A 535 -5.70 -31.90 -2.85
N ARG A 536 -5.08 -32.95 -2.29
CA ARG A 536 -5.42 -33.49 -0.96
C ARG A 536 -5.24 -32.45 0.16
N TRP A 537 -4.18 -31.68 0.11
CA TRP A 537 -3.94 -30.61 1.07
C TRP A 537 -5.01 -29.50 0.95
N LEU A 538 -5.31 -29.03 -0.26
CA LEU A 538 -6.36 -28.02 -0.51
C LEU A 538 -7.77 -28.48 -0.10
N THR A 539 -8.08 -29.76 -0.24
CA THR A 539 -9.37 -30.31 0.22
C THR A 539 -9.54 -30.24 1.73
N GLY A 540 -8.43 -30.34 2.49
CA GLY A 540 -8.42 -30.22 3.95
C GLY A 540 -8.48 -28.78 4.46
N LEU A 541 -8.27 -27.78 3.60
CA LEU A 541 -8.26 -26.37 4.00
C LEU A 541 -9.63 -25.72 3.84
N ASN A 542 -10.02 -24.88 4.80
CA ASN A 542 -11.21 -24.05 4.71
C ASN A 542 -10.92 -22.65 4.13
N LEU A 543 -10.11 -22.58 3.07
CA LEU A 543 -9.70 -21.35 2.39
C LEU A 543 -10.19 -21.30 0.96
N ARG A 544 -10.50 -20.09 0.46
CA ARG A 544 -10.77 -19.84 -0.96
C ARG A 544 -9.44 -19.68 -1.69
N VAL A 545 -8.98 -20.74 -2.34
CA VAL A 545 -7.71 -20.74 -3.07
C VAL A 545 -7.97 -20.64 -4.57
N GLY A 546 -7.39 -19.63 -5.21
CA GLY A 546 -7.40 -19.48 -6.66
C GLY A 546 -6.42 -20.43 -7.32
N ALA A 547 -6.75 -21.71 -7.46
CA ALA A 547 -5.94 -22.68 -8.22
C ALA A 547 -6.81 -23.39 -9.25
N THR A 548 -6.45 -23.30 -10.53
CA THR A 548 -7.19 -23.91 -11.65
C THR A 548 -6.29 -24.80 -12.47
N CYS A 549 -6.83 -25.92 -12.96
CA CYS A 549 -6.13 -26.81 -13.87
C CYS A 549 -5.95 -26.13 -15.24
N ALA A 550 -4.73 -26.12 -15.77
CA ALA A 550 -4.47 -25.77 -17.17
C ALA A 550 -4.54 -27.01 -18.08
N THR A 551 -4.08 -28.14 -17.56
CA THR A 551 -4.08 -29.46 -18.20
C THR A 551 -4.51 -30.52 -17.19
N PRO A 552 -5.00 -31.70 -17.62
CA PRO A 552 -5.36 -32.08 -18.99
C PRO A 552 -6.61 -31.33 -19.50
N PRO A 553 -6.95 -31.39 -20.81
CA PRO A 553 -8.11 -30.70 -21.38
C PRO A 553 -9.44 -31.00 -20.68
N SER A 554 -9.62 -32.20 -20.14
CA SER A 554 -10.81 -32.62 -19.39
C SER A 554 -11.02 -31.85 -18.08
N ALA A 555 -9.95 -31.33 -17.47
CA ALA A 555 -9.99 -30.55 -16.23
C ALA A 555 -9.80 -29.05 -16.46
N ARG A 556 -9.51 -28.60 -17.68
CA ARG A 556 -9.07 -27.22 -17.95
C ARG A 556 -10.07 -26.20 -17.42
N GLY A 557 -9.59 -25.23 -16.66
CA GLY A 557 -10.39 -24.17 -16.02
C GLY A 557 -11.11 -24.61 -14.73
N GLN A 558 -11.18 -25.91 -14.43
CA GLN A 558 -11.73 -26.39 -13.16
C GLN A 558 -10.80 -26.02 -12.01
N ARG A 559 -11.39 -25.74 -10.84
CA ARG A 559 -10.60 -25.51 -9.62
C ARG A 559 -9.91 -26.82 -9.22
N VAL A 560 -8.63 -26.75 -8.88
CA VAL A 560 -7.83 -27.93 -8.43
C VAL A 560 -8.53 -28.66 -7.28
N LYS A 561 -9.13 -27.92 -6.34
CA LYS A 561 -9.90 -28.48 -5.22
C LYS A 561 -11.17 -29.26 -5.65
N ALA A 562 -11.75 -28.93 -6.80
CA ALA A 562 -12.98 -29.54 -7.31
C ALA A 562 -12.74 -30.65 -8.37
N ALA A 563 -11.56 -30.69 -8.99
CA ALA A 563 -11.23 -31.61 -10.09
C ALA A 563 -10.87 -33.05 -9.63
N ALA A 564 -11.59 -33.60 -8.65
CA ALA A 564 -11.27 -34.90 -8.03
C ALA A 564 -11.21 -36.08 -9.02
N ALA A 565 -12.03 -36.03 -10.07
CA ALA A 565 -12.14 -37.11 -11.07
C ALA A 565 -10.88 -37.32 -11.92
N VAL A 566 -9.94 -36.37 -11.93
CA VAL A 566 -8.74 -36.43 -12.78
C VAL A 566 -7.50 -36.89 -12.01
N PHE A 567 -7.58 -36.93 -10.67
CA PHE A 567 -6.46 -37.28 -9.82
C PHE A 567 -6.39 -38.78 -9.54
N GLU A 568 -5.44 -39.47 -10.17
CA GLU A 568 -5.08 -40.87 -9.87
C GLU A 568 -3.70 -40.98 -9.21
N PRO A 569 -3.41 -42.03 -8.41
CA PRO A 569 -2.08 -42.28 -7.87
C PRO A 569 -1.07 -42.56 -8.99
N CYS A 570 0.13 -41.97 -8.94
CA CYS A 570 1.13 -42.23 -9.97
C CYS A 570 1.50 -43.72 -10.02
N PRO A 571 1.56 -44.34 -11.22
CA PRO A 571 1.97 -45.73 -11.37
C PRO A 571 3.37 -45.92 -10.78
N GLY A 572 3.49 -46.87 -9.83
CA GLY A 572 4.74 -47.16 -9.09
C GLY A 572 4.79 -46.66 -7.64
N TRP A 573 3.85 -45.81 -7.18
CA TRP A 573 3.86 -45.33 -5.79
C TRP A 573 3.37 -46.39 -4.78
N THR A 574 2.49 -47.29 -5.22
CA THR A 574 2.01 -48.45 -4.43
C THR A 574 3.09 -49.50 -4.17
N ALA A 575 4.09 -49.63 -5.05
CA ALA A 575 5.18 -50.59 -4.90
C ALA A 575 6.21 -50.21 -3.81
N ARG A 576 6.33 -48.92 -3.46
CA ARG A 576 7.26 -48.44 -2.42
C ARG A 576 6.73 -48.59 -0.99
N LYS A 577 5.41 -48.48 -0.76
CA LYS A 577 4.80 -48.72 0.57
C LYS A 577 4.79 -50.19 0.96
N ALA A 578 4.76 -51.12 0.00
CA ALA A 578 4.77 -52.57 0.26
C ALA A 578 6.13 -53.12 0.76
N LYS A 579 7.21 -52.32 0.71
CA LYS A 579 8.54 -52.69 1.27
C LYS A 579 8.84 -52.09 2.65
N GLN A 580 7.88 -51.37 3.26
CA GLN A 580 8.00 -50.81 4.62
C GLN A 580 6.94 -51.40 5.56
N THR A 581 6.86 -52.72 5.63
CA THR A 581 6.27 -53.41 6.79
C THR A 581 7.42 -53.88 7.69
N PRO A 582 7.45 -53.52 8.98
CA PRO A 582 8.45 -54.06 9.89
C PRO A 582 8.17 -55.54 10.10
N ALA A 583 9.15 -56.39 9.83
CA ALA A 583 9.13 -57.78 10.26
C ALA A 583 8.95 -57.80 11.79
N SER A 584 7.90 -58.50 12.24
CA SER A 584 7.61 -58.76 13.64
C SER A 584 8.82 -59.41 14.32
N ARG A 585 9.39 -58.73 15.32
CA ARG A 585 10.43 -59.28 16.20
C ARG A 585 9.84 -60.41 17.07
N PRO A 586 10.53 -61.54 17.25
CA PRO A 586 10.11 -62.56 18.21
C PRO A 586 10.38 -62.10 19.65
N SER A 587 9.49 -62.49 20.55
CA SER A 587 9.49 -62.19 21.99
C SER A 587 10.78 -62.65 22.69
N ALA A 588 11.55 -61.72 23.24
CA ALA A 588 12.69 -62.03 24.11
C ALA A 588 12.22 -62.23 25.56
N ARG A 589 12.47 -63.42 26.09
CA ARG A 589 12.34 -63.77 27.51
C ARG A 589 13.27 -62.91 28.37
N ARG A 590 12.75 -62.41 29.49
CA ARG A 590 13.50 -61.82 30.61
C ARG A 590 14.45 -62.85 31.22
N ASN A 591 15.69 -62.45 31.50
CA ASN A 591 16.44 -62.84 32.70
C ASN A 591 17.62 -61.88 33.00
N PRO A 592 18.12 -61.84 34.25
CA PRO A 592 18.48 -60.59 34.92
C PRO A 592 19.97 -60.22 34.87
N ILE A 593 20.18 -58.94 35.16
CA ILE A 593 21.45 -58.21 35.28
C ILE A 593 22.34 -58.83 36.37
N LYS A 594 23.58 -59.19 36.00
CA LYS A 594 24.72 -59.31 36.93
C LYS A 594 25.64 -58.11 36.78
N ARG A 595 25.89 -57.45 37.92
CA ARG A 595 26.94 -56.45 38.17
C ARG A 595 28.34 -56.99 37.82
N ARG A 596 29.23 -56.14 37.31
CA ARG A 596 30.58 -55.92 37.89
C ARG A 596 31.34 -54.79 37.18
N HIS A 597 32.04 -54.02 38.03
CA HIS A 597 33.25 -53.19 37.86
C HIS A 597 34.06 -53.41 36.57
N GLN A 598 34.71 -52.41 35.98
CA GLN A 598 35.53 -51.33 36.56
C GLN A 598 35.26 -49.98 35.93
#